data_AF-A0A4R4UC22-F1
#
_entry.id   AF-A0A4R4UC22-F1
#
_cell.length_a   1.000
_cell.length_b   1.000
_cell.length_c   1.000
_cell.angle_alpha   90.00
_cell.angle_beta   90.00
_cell.angle_gamma   90.00
#
_symmetry.space_group_name_H-M   'P 1'
#
loop_
_entity.id
_entity.type
_entity.pdbx_description
1 polymer ?
#
loop_
_entity_poly.entity_id
_entity_poly.type
_entity_poly.pdbx_seq_one_letter_code
_entity_poly.pdbx_strand_id
1 'polypeptide(L)'
;MCVSMDLAEFSGTTLYAGRCRHRRHGLIEVLGYQNTPVNRADGPNAMLLAADATLIPAALTRVPERRRPDLDPALMEFYAAFYPGHTIAVCCFDGADAHRAKPLLMWYEPADPDRLVVPAVDCHTGGPPRLDEPVTTDHWVIFGGDGLPRGRGNPVGYPRKMRGKLRECLPDRVIGRRFDDAAALNGDFAITLDDLREENLDGIHRPPPADTAR
;
A
#
# COMPACT_ATOMS: atom_id res chain seq x y z
N MET A 1 0.69 -0.78 -3.65
CA MET A 1 0.04 -1.86 -4.39
C MET A 1 1.01 -2.40 -5.42
N CYS A 2 1.20 -3.71 -5.49
CA CYS A 2 2.01 -4.33 -6.53
C CYS A 2 1.07 -4.91 -7.59
N VAL A 3 1.06 -4.31 -8.78
CA VAL A 3 0.66 -5.02 -9.99
C VAL A 3 1.92 -5.66 -10.56
N SER A 4 1.83 -6.91 -10.97
CA SER A 4 2.90 -7.55 -11.73
C SER A 4 2.69 -7.31 -13.23
N MET A 5 3.80 -7.10 -13.95
CA MET A 5 3.82 -6.88 -15.40
C MET A 5 3.56 -8.15 -16.22
N ASP A 6 3.59 -9.31 -15.56
CA ASP A 6 3.42 -10.65 -16.09
C ASP A 6 2.87 -11.54 -14.94
N LEU A 7 2.59 -12.82 -15.20
CA LEU A 7 2.12 -13.77 -14.19
C LEU A 7 3.11 -13.85 -13.01
N ALA A 8 2.66 -13.48 -11.82
CA ALA A 8 3.45 -13.50 -10.60
C ALA A 8 2.69 -14.10 -9.42
N GLU A 9 3.46 -14.58 -8.44
CA GLU A 9 2.96 -15.02 -7.14
C GLU A 9 3.62 -14.17 -6.05
N PHE A 10 2.82 -13.44 -5.28
CA PHE A 10 3.27 -12.75 -4.08
C PHE A 10 2.77 -13.48 -2.83
N SER A 11 3.62 -13.61 -1.81
CA SER A 11 3.26 -14.20 -0.52
C SER A 11 3.82 -13.40 0.66
N GLY A 12 3.17 -13.56 1.81
CA GLY A 12 3.52 -12.88 3.05
C GLY A 12 3.35 -11.36 2.97
N THR A 13 2.38 -10.86 2.22
CA THR A 13 2.21 -9.41 2.03
C THR A 13 1.70 -8.77 3.31
N THR A 14 2.47 -7.83 3.85
CA THR A 14 2.09 -6.99 4.99
C THR A 14 1.67 -5.61 4.49
N LEU A 15 0.44 -5.26 4.79
CA LEU A 15 -0.24 -4.01 4.49
C LEU A 15 -0.48 -3.26 5.80
N TYR A 16 -0.10 -1.99 5.86
CA TYR A 16 -0.29 -1.14 7.04
C TYR A 16 -0.89 0.21 6.64
N ALA A 17 -1.96 0.63 7.31
CA ALA A 17 -2.35 2.04 7.38
C ALA A 17 -2.37 2.50 8.84
N GLY A 18 -1.96 3.73 9.06
CA GLY A 18 -2.28 4.38 10.33
C GLY A 18 -2.18 5.88 10.27
N ARG A 19 -2.90 6.51 11.19
CA ARG A 19 -3.10 7.96 11.21
C ARG A 19 -2.52 8.57 12.48
N CYS A 20 -1.76 9.65 12.37
CA CYS A 20 -1.20 10.33 13.54
C CYS A 20 -1.09 11.84 13.37
N ARG A 21 -1.11 12.57 14.48
CA ARG A 21 -0.77 14.00 14.51
C ARG A 21 0.75 14.21 14.55
N HIS A 22 1.34 14.36 13.37
CA HIS A 22 2.75 14.69 13.20
C HIS A 22 3.04 16.18 13.48
N ARG A 23 4.03 16.44 14.34
CA ARG A 23 4.38 17.78 14.86
C ARG A 23 4.55 18.89 13.82
N ARG A 24 5.02 18.54 12.61
CA ARG A 24 5.25 19.49 11.49
C ARG A 24 4.16 19.44 10.42
N HIS A 25 3.47 18.32 10.28
CA HIS A 25 2.62 18.03 9.11
C HIS A 25 1.13 17.97 9.47
N GLY A 26 0.76 18.22 10.73
CA GLY A 26 -0.64 18.16 11.15
C GLY A 26 -1.11 16.71 11.26
N LEU A 27 -2.34 16.44 10.82
CA LEU A 27 -2.87 15.09 10.74
C LEU A 27 -2.34 14.44 9.46
N ILE A 28 -1.63 13.32 9.58
CA ILE A 28 -1.16 12.53 8.45
C ILE A 28 -1.66 11.10 8.54
N GLU A 29 -1.79 10.47 7.38
CA GLU A 29 -1.81 9.02 7.25
C GLU A 29 -0.47 8.49 6.77
N VAL A 30 -0.25 7.21 7.05
CA VAL A 30 1.00 6.50 6.81
C VAL A 30 0.68 5.13 6.24
N LEU A 31 0.97 4.94 4.94
CA LEU A 31 0.88 3.67 4.24
C LEU A 31 2.22 2.94 4.36
N GLY A 32 2.20 1.78 5.00
CA GLY A 32 3.29 0.81 4.99
C GLY A 32 2.99 -0.33 4.03
N TYR A 33 3.96 -0.67 3.18
CA TYR A 33 3.84 -1.78 2.24
C TYR A 33 5.10 -2.65 2.28
N GLN A 34 4.91 -3.94 2.52
CA GLN A 34 5.97 -4.94 2.42
C GLN A 34 5.38 -6.28 1.97
N ASN A 35 5.53 -6.62 0.69
CA ASN A 35 5.51 -8.02 0.27
C ASN A 35 6.88 -8.68 0.51
N THR A 36 7.02 -9.93 0.09
CA THR A 36 8.34 -10.55 -0.16
C THR A 36 8.64 -10.51 -1.67
N PRO A 37 8.96 -9.34 -2.27
CA PRO A 37 9.37 -9.30 -3.65
C PRO A 37 10.87 -9.61 -3.72
N VAL A 38 11.23 -10.28 -4.78
CA VAL A 38 12.52 -10.90 -4.96
C VAL A 38 13.30 -9.87 -5.81
N ASN A 39 14.24 -9.10 -5.20
CA ASN A 39 15.08 -8.04 -5.85
C ASN A 39 16.59 -8.05 -5.44
N ARG A 40 17.54 -8.49 -6.31
CA ARG A 40 19.04 -8.59 -6.13
C ARG A 40 19.82 -7.51 -6.91
N ALA A 41 19.18 -6.55 -7.59
CA ALA A 41 19.88 -5.68 -8.54
C ALA A 41 21.09 -4.93 -7.91
N ASP A 42 22.20 -4.81 -8.64
CA ASP A 42 23.33 -4.02 -8.17
C ASP A 42 23.02 -2.51 -8.22
N GLY A 43 23.02 -1.88 -7.05
CA GLY A 43 22.65 -0.47 -6.84
C GLY A 43 21.18 -0.23 -6.43
N PRO A 44 20.83 1.00 -6.02
CA PRO A 44 19.51 1.28 -5.43
C PRO A 44 18.37 1.16 -6.44
N ASN A 45 17.21 0.68 -5.98
CA ASN A 45 15.94 0.75 -6.72
C ASN A 45 15.59 2.18 -7.09
N ALA A 46 15.05 2.38 -8.29
CA ALA A 46 14.35 3.60 -8.61
C ALA A 46 12.89 3.45 -8.18
N MET A 47 12.31 4.52 -7.62
CA MET A 47 10.88 4.65 -7.45
C MET A 47 10.45 5.87 -8.25
N LEU A 48 9.54 5.66 -9.18
CA LEU A 48 8.88 6.73 -9.89
C LEU A 48 7.66 7.16 -9.06
N LEU A 49 7.54 8.45 -8.78
CA LEU A 49 6.33 9.04 -8.21
C LEU A 49 5.68 9.93 -9.26
N ALA A 50 4.40 9.71 -9.53
CA ALA A 50 3.60 10.50 -10.45
C ALA A 50 2.32 10.95 -9.73
N ALA A 51 1.97 12.24 -9.81
CA ALA A 51 0.78 12.80 -9.15
C ALA A 51 -0.55 12.37 -9.79
N ASP A 52 -0.47 11.70 -10.95
CA ASP A 52 -1.57 11.10 -11.70
C ASP A 52 -0.99 9.92 -12.51
N ALA A 53 -1.75 8.84 -12.69
CA ALA A 53 -1.28 7.64 -13.38
C ALA A 53 -0.94 7.89 -14.86
N THR A 54 -1.65 8.78 -15.55
CA THR A 54 -1.40 9.12 -16.97
C THR A 54 -0.03 9.76 -17.21
N LEU A 55 0.61 10.28 -16.16
CA LEU A 55 1.95 10.88 -16.24
C LEU A 55 3.09 9.85 -16.18
N ILE A 56 2.80 8.59 -15.81
CA ILE A 56 3.80 7.53 -15.63
C ILE A 56 4.60 7.25 -16.92
N PRO A 57 4.00 7.07 -18.11
CA PRO A 57 4.75 6.76 -19.33
C PRO A 57 5.80 7.84 -19.67
N ALA A 58 5.43 9.12 -19.56
CA ALA A 58 6.36 10.23 -19.77
C ALA A 58 7.45 10.26 -18.68
N ALA A 59 7.09 10.02 -17.42
CA ALA A 59 8.02 10.07 -16.31
C ALA A 59 8.99 8.88 -16.27
N LEU A 60 8.62 7.70 -16.80
CA LEU A 60 9.49 6.53 -16.96
C LEU A 60 10.72 6.79 -17.83
N THR A 61 10.67 7.76 -18.75
CA THR A 61 11.84 8.17 -19.55
C THR A 61 13.04 8.60 -18.68
N ARG A 62 12.78 9.07 -17.46
CA ARG A 62 13.79 9.49 -16.45
C ARG A 62 14.49 8.31 -15.77
N VAL A 63 13.93 7.10 -15.86
CA VAL A 63 14.51 5.87 -15.33
C VAL A 63 15.45 5.27 -16.40
N PRO A 64 16.61 4.68 -16.05
CA PRO A 64 17.45 3.95 -17.00
C PRO A 64 16.68 2.81 -17.65
N GLU A 65 16.80 2.66 -18.98
CA GLU A 65 15.99 1.74 -19.79
C GLU A 65 15.89 0.32 -19.24
N ARG A 66 17.01 -0.31 -18.86
CA ARG A 66 17.07 -1.66 -18.25
C ARG A 66 16.31 -1.85 -16.93
N ARG A 67 15.79 -0.77 -16.34
CA ARG A 67 15.01 -0.76 -15.08
C ARG A 67 13.59 -0.22 -15.27
N ARG A 68 13.21 0.14 -16.50
CA ARG A 68 11.84 0.57 -16.79
C ARG A 68 10.95 -0.67 -16.79
N PRO A 69 9.88 -0.71 -15.98
CA PRO A 69 8.81 -1.67 -16.22
C PRO A 69 8.21 -1.42 -17.61
N ASP A 70 7.86 -2.49 -18.32
CA ASP A 70 6.91 -2.40 -19.43
C ASP A 70 5.51 -2.38 -18.81
N LEU A 71 4.72 -1.37 -19.15
CA LEU A 71 3.42 -1.11 -18.54
C LEU A 71 2.36 -0.97 -19.63
N ASP A 72 1.32 -1.81 -19.56
CA ASP A 72 0.13 -1.66 -20.39
C ASP A 72 -0.47 -0.25 -20.17
N PRO A 73 -0.65 0.57 -21.23
CA PRO A 73 -1.33 1.86 -21.13
C PRO A 73 -2.71 1.77 -20.46
N ALA A 74 -3.46 0.67 -20.67
CA ALA A 74 -4.77 0.46 -20.06
C ALA A 74 -4.69 0.33 -18.53
N LEU A 75 -3.55 -0.11 -17.97
CA LEU A 75 -3.31 -0.10 -16.53
C LEU A 75 -3.23 1.33 -15.98
N MET A 76 -2.65 2.26 -16.75
CA MET A 76 -2.55 3.67 -16.35
C MET A 76 -3.92 4.36 -16.44
N GLU A 77 -4.71 4.04 -17.47
CA GLU A 77 -6.10 4.48 -17.61
C GLU A 77 -6.97 3.97 -16.44
N PHE A 78 -6.83 2.70 -16.06
CA PHE A 78 -7.48 2.14 -14.88
C PHE A 78 -7.14 2.94 -13.62
N TYR A 79 -5.86 3.13 -13.30
CA TYR A 79 -5.48 3.84 -12.07
C TYR A 79 -5.92 5.31 -12.07
N ALA A 80 -5.90 5.99 -13.22
CA ALA A 80 -6.40 7.36 -13.33
C ALA A 80 -7.93 7.44 -13.09
N ALA A 81 -8.69 6.47 -13.59
CA ALA A 81 -10.15 6.42 -13.45
C ALA A 81 -10.60 6.02 -12.02
N PHE A 82 -9.90 5.06 -11.41
CA PHE A 82 -10.29 4.45 -10.14
C PHE A 82 -9.64 5.10 -8.90
N TYR A 83 -8.50 5.78 -9.06
CA TYR A 83 -7.81 6.51 -8.00
C TYR A 83 -7.49 7.96 -8.41
N PRO A 84 -8.50 8.77 -8.78
CA PRO A 84 -8.29 10.16 -9.16
C PRO A 84 -7.58 10.94 -8.04
N GLY A 85 -6.64 11.80 -8.41
CA GLY A 85 -5.85 12.61 -7.47
C GLY A 85 -4.82 11.85 -6.62
N HIS A 86 -4.72 10.53 -6.75
CA HIS A 86 -3.73 9.74 -6.00
C HIS A 86 -2.34 9.83 -6.64
N THR A 87 -1.31 10.02 -5.80
CA THR A 87 0.07 9.82 -6.24
C THR A 87 0.36 8.33 -6.38
N ILE A 88 0.71 7.90 -7.59
CA ILE A 88 1.09 6.52 -7.89
C ILE A 88 2.60 6.35 -7.77
N ALA A 89 3.01 5.27 -7.09
CA ALA A 89 4.41 4.90 -6.89
C ALA A 89 4.75 3.63 -7.67
N VAL A 90 5.58 3.76 -8.72
CA VAL A 90 6.03 2.62 -9.54
C VAL A 90 7.43 2.20 -9.13
N CYS A 91 7.56 0.96 -8.67
CA CYS A 91 8.86 0.35 -8.34
C CYS A 91 9.59 -0.05 -9.63
N CYS A 92 10.74 0.57 -9.88
CA CYS A 92 11.54 0.38 -11.09
C CYS A 92 12.86 -0.33 -10.73
N PHE A 93 12.98 -1.59 -11.09
CA PHE A 93 14.11 -2.47 -10.76
C PHE A 93 14.51 -3.34 -11.95
N ASP A 94 15.66 -4.00 -11.84
CA ASP A 94 16.15 -4.95 -12.84
C ASP A 94 15.63 -6.36 -12.49
N GLY A 95 14.95 -7.02 -13.43
CA GLY A 95 14.25 -8.28 -13.19
C GLY A 95 15.15 -9.53 -13.20
N ALA A 96 16.37 -9.43 -13.75
CA ALA A 96 17.30 -10.56 -13.82
C ALA A 96 17.81 -11.02 -12.44
N ASP A 97 17.62 -10.18 -11.42
CA ASP A 97 18.29 -10.30 -10.15
C ASP A 97 17.29 -10.05 -9.01
N ALA A 98 17.08 -11.07 -8.17
CA ALA A 98 15.91 -11.19 -7.31
C ALA A 98 16.16 -11.82 -5.89
N HIS A 99 16.22 -11.00 -4.80
CA HIS A 99 16.17 -11.25 -3.31
C HIS A 99 16.40 -9.97 -2.41
N ARG A 100 15.39 -9.47 -1.65
CA ARG A 100 15.40 -8.43 -0.54
C ARG A 100 15.04 -6.94 -0.85
N ALA A 101 13.78 -6.64 -1.17
CA ALA A 101 13.27 -5.27 -0.98
C ALA A 101 13.20 -4.85 0.50
N LYS A 102 13.27 -3.54 0.77
CA LYS A 102 12.96 -2.94 2.08
C LYS A 102 11.49 -2.53 2.11
N PRO A 103 10.82 -2.56 3.28
CA PRO A 103 9.47 -2.02 3.42
C PRO A 103 9.41 -0.59 2.93
N LEU A 104 8.36 -0.27 2.18
CA LEU A 104 8.03 1.09 1.79
C LEU A 104 7.18 1.71 2.90
N LEU A 105 7.46 2.97 3.22
CA LEU A 105 6.65 3.77 4.12
C LEU A 105 6.46 5.14 3.48
N MET A 106 5.21 5.50 3.22
CA MET A 106 4.80 6.77 2.62
C MET A 106 3.81 7.43 3.55
N TRP A 107 3.83 8.77 3.64
CA TRP A 107 2.84 9.52 4.39
C TRP A 107 2.16 10.55 3.49
N TYR A 108 0.89 10.83 3.76
CA TYR A 108 0.02 11.70 2.97
C TYR A 108 -1.02 12.37 3.88
N GLU A 109 -1.74 13.36 3.37
CA GLU A 109 -2.88 13.97 4.07
C GLU A 109 -4.10 13.03 3.94
N PRO A 110 -4.85 12.73 5.03
CA PRO A 110 -6.00 11.81 4.95
C PRO A 110 -7.04 12.24 3.91
N ALA A 111 -7.44 11.31 3.05
CA ALA A 111 -8.48 11.55 2.03
C ALA A 111 -9.91 11.45 2.62
N ASP A 112 -10.11 10.52 3.55
CA ASP A 112 -11.37 10.26 4.25
C ASP A 112 -11.20 10.61 5.75
N PRO A 113 -12.05 11.44 6.37
CA PRO A 113 -11.91 11.80 7.78
C PRO A 113 -12.29 10.67 8.77
N ASP A 114 -13.06 9.67 8.34
CA ASP A 114 -13.72 8.68 9.19
C ASP A 114 -13.28 7.23 8.93
N ARG A 115 -12.48 6.97 7.89
CA ARG A 115 -11.91 5.64 7.58
C ARG A 115 -10.40 5.66 7.36
N LEU A 116 -9.76 4.53 7.65
CA LEU A 116 -8.41 4.22 7.13
C LEU A 116 -8.55 3.26 5.95
N VAL A 117 -7.93 3.60 4.82
CA VAL A 117 -7.90 2.76 3.62
C VAL A 117 -6.46 2.34 3.33
N VAL A 118 -6.27 1.05 3.04
CA VAL A 118 -5.03 0.52 2.47
C VAL A 118 -5.29 0.08 1.03
N PRO A 119 -4.70 0.75 0.02
CA PRO A 119 -4.85 0.33 -1.37
C PRO A 119 -4.31 -1.10 -1.60
N ALA A 120 -5.22 -2.01 -1.93
CA ALA A 120 -5.03 -3.46 -2.03
C ALA A 120 -5.83 -4.17 -3.16
N VAL A 121 -6.36 -3.44 -4.15
CA VAL A 121 -6.71 -4.03 -5.46
C VAL A 121 -5.54 -4.85 -5.98
N ASP A 122 -5.86 -5.99 -6.60
CA ASP A 122 -4.89 -6.96 -7.05
C ASP A 122 -5.04 -7.28 -8.55
N CYS A 123 -3.91 -7.54 -9.20
CA CYS A 123 -3.85 -7.96 -10.59
C CYS A 123 -2.49 -8.59 -10.92
N HIS A 124 -2.51 -9.87 -11.30
CA HIS A 124 -1.32 -10.65 -11.68
C HIS A 124 -1.30 -11.01 -13.18
N THR A 125 -1.90 -10.19 -14.05
CA THR A 125 -2.04 -10.50 -15.49
C THR A 125 -1.22 -9.59 -16.41
N GLY A 126 -0.53 -8.57 -15.88
CA GLY A 126 0.11 -7.50 -16.66
C GLY A 126 -0.85 -6.42 -17.19
N GLY A 127 -2.15 -6.73 -17.30
CA GLY A 127 -3.19 -5.80 -17.73
C GLY A 127 -3.90 -5.07 -16.59
N PRO A 128 -5.01 -4.35 -16.87
CA PRO A 128 -5.81 -3.67 -15.85
C PRO A 128 -6.52 -4.66 -14.90
N PRO A 129 -6.63 -4.35 -13.60
CA PRO A 129 -7.40 -5.14 -12.64
C PRO A 129 -8.88 -5.29 -13.04
N ARG A 130 -9.44 -6.47 -12.76
CA ARG A 130 -10.88 -6.73 -12.87
C ARG A 130 -11.48 -6.76 -11.48
N LEU A 131 -12.45 -5.87 -11.23
CA LEU A 131 -13.03 -5.65 -9.90
C LEU A 131 -14.19 -6.61 -9.58
N ASP A 132 -14.72 -7.27 -10.60
CA ASP A 132 -15.79 -8.28 -10.54
C ASP A 132 -15.27 -9.73 -10.48
N GLU A 133 -13.98 -9.94 -10.75
CA GLU A 133 -13.33 -11.25 -10.63
C GLU A 133 -12.72 -11.44 -9.23
N PRO A 134 -12.84 -12.65 -8.63
CA PRO A 134 -12.28 -12.94 -7.32
C PRO A 134 -10.74 -13.05 -7.39
N VAL A 135 -10.08 -12.66 -6.29
CA VAL A 135 -8.63 -12.71 -6.14
C VAL A 135 -8.22 -13.51 -4.91
N THR A 136 -7.12 -14.26 -5.02
CA THR A 136 -6.50 -14.93 -3.86
C THR A 136 -5.79 -13.90 -3.00
N THR A 137 -6.05 -13.93 -1.69
CA THR A 137 -5.37 -13.07 -0.72
C THR A 137 -4.33 -13.85 0.08
N ASP A 138 -3.18 -13.23 0.36
CA ASP A 138 -2.26 -13.66 1.42
C ASP A 138 -1.68 -12.42 2.12
N HIS A 139 -2.58 -11.74 2.84
CA HIS A 139 -2.37 -10.39 3.34
C HIS A 139 -2.48 -10.32 4.87
N TRP A 140 -1.39 -9.94 5.55
CA TRP A 140 -1.49 -9.34 6.88
C TRP A 140 -1.91 -7.89 6.73
N VAL A 141 -3.14 -7.56 7.14
CA VAL A 141 -3.67 -6.20 7.09
C VAL A 141 -3.68 -5.64 8.50
N ILE A 142 -2.97 -4.52 8.68
CA ILE A 142 -2.63 -3.94 9.98
C ILE A 142 -3.07 -2.47 10.02
N PHE A 143 -3.74 -2.07 11.09
CA PHE A 143 -4.21 -0.70 11.33
C PHE A 143 -3.67 -0.15 12.65
N GLY A 144 -3.41 1.16 12.73
CA GLY A 144 -3.01 1.80 13.98
C GLY A 144 -3.04 3.32 13.99
N GLY A 145 -2.57 3.91 15.10
CA GLY A 145 -2.47 5.36 15.28
C GLY A 145 -3.54 5.96 16.20
N ASP A 146 -3.89 7.23 15.99
CA ASP A 146 -4.71 8.08 16.86
C ASP A 146 -6.14 7.56 17.12
N GLY A 147 -6.59 6.55 16.38
CA GLY A 147 -7.86 5.85 16.63
C GLY A 147 -7.79 4.81 17.75
N LEU A 148 -6.61 4.22 18.06
CA LEU A 148 -6.52 3.16 19.07
C LEU A 148 -6.48 3.75 20.50
N PRO A 149 -7.39 3.35 21.41
CA PRO A 149 -7.35 3.81 22.80
C PRO A 149 -6.08 3.32 23.51
N ARG A 150 -5.61 4.10 24.49
CA ARG A 150 -4.39 3.77 25.25
C ARG A 150 -4.48 2.38 25.88
N GLY A 151 -3.56 1.50 25.51
CA GLY A 151 -3.46 0.13 26.02
C GLY A 151 -4.18 -0.94 25.17
N ARG A 152 -4.97 -0.53 24.18
CA ARG A 152 -5.64 -1.40 23.19
C ARG A 152 -4.71 -1.73 22.02
N GLY A 153 -4.91 -2.87 21.36
CA GLY A 153 -4.05 -3.39 20.30
C GLY A 153 -2.71 -3.97 20.77
N ASN A 154 -1.97 -4.58 19.85
CA ASN A 154 -0.68 -5.23 20.09
C ASN A 154 0.47 -4.21 20.09
N PRO A 155 1.41 -4.28 21.05
CA PRO A 155 2.55 -3.35 21.12
C PRO A 155 3.57 -3.59 20.00
N VAL A 156 4.05 -2.51 19.38
CA VAL A 156 5.07 -2.59 18.32
C VAL A 156 6.47 -2.33 18.87
N GLY A 157 7.36 -3.30 18.71
CA GLY A 157 8.76 -3.21 19.13
C GLY A 157 9.63 -2.46 18.12
N TYR A 158 10.12 -1.26 18.46
CA TYR A 158 11.02 -0.49 17.61
C TYR A 158 12.50 -0.60 18.05
N PRO A 159 13.46 -0.77 17.13
CA PRO A 159 14.88 -0.76 17.46
C PRO A 159 15.33 0.56 18.10
N ARG A 160 16.11 0.48 19.19
CA ARG A 160 16.66 1.66 19.91
C ARG A 160 17.43 2.67 19.03
N LYS A 161 17.93 2.24 17.86
CA LYS A 161 18.66 3.07 16.89
C LYS A 161 17.79 3.61 15.74
N MET A 162 16.46 3.51 15.83
CA MET A 162 15.54 4.09 14.84
C MET A 162 15.70 5.62 14.75
N ARG A 163 15.64 6.17 13.53
CA ARG A 163 15.71 7.62 13.30
C ARG A 163 14.45 8.28 13.88
N GLY A 164 14.60 9.33 14.71
CA GLY A 164 13.47 10.01 15.36
C GLY A 164 12.35 10.41 14.41
N LYS A 165 12.68 11.03 13.26
CA LYS A 165 11.70 11.41 12.22
C LYS A 165 10.89 10.25 11.65
N LEU A 166 11.43 9.02 11.64
CA LEU A 166 10.69 7.82 11.23
C LEU A 166 9.76 7.37 12.36
N ARG A 167 10.26 7.40 13.61
CA ARG A 167 9.48 7.03 14.80
C ARG A 167 8.29 7.97 15.02
N GLU A 168 8.40 9.25 14.68
CA GLU A 168 7.31 10.24 14.77
C GLU A 168 6.10 9.92 13.86
N CYS A 169 6.26 9.06 12.85
CA CYS A 169 5.19 8.61 11.95
C CYS A 169 4.67 7.19 12.28
N LEU A 170 5.14 6.56 13.35
CA LEU A 170 4.87 5.14 13.63
C LEU A 170 4.13 4.94 14.96
N PRO A 171 3.15 4.02 15.04
CA PRO A 171 2.27 3.87 16.20
C PRO A 171 2.89 2.95 17.26
N ASP A 172 2.64 3.22 18.56
CA ASP A 172 3.10 2.31 19.62
C ASP A 172 2.30 0.99 19.66
N ARG A 173 1.09 0.97 19.07
CA ARG A 173 0.22 -0.20 19.04
C ARG A 173 -0.54 -0.31 17.71
N VAL A 174 -0.86 -1.54 17.33
CA VAL A 174 -1.62 -1.88 16.10
C VAL A 174 -2.62 -3.00 16.35
N ILE A 175 -3.68 -3.03 15.57
CA ILE A 175 -4.56 -4.20 15.41
C ILE A 175 -4.44 -4.72 13.98
N GLY A 176 -4.83 -5.96 13.72
CA GLY A 176 -4.80 -6.53 12.37
C GLY A 176 -5.08 -8.02 12.36
N ARG A 177 -5.34 -8.55 11.17
CA ARG A 177 -5.50 -10.00 10.93
C ARG A 177 -4.88 -10.42 9.59
N ARG A 178 -4.68 -11.71 9.42
CA ARG A 178 -4.40 -12.31 8.11
C ARG A 178 -5.71 -12.47 7.34
N PHE A 179 -5.64 -12.23 6.04
CA PHE A 179 -6.63 -12.57 5.04
C PHE A 179 -5.96 -13.56 4.08
N ASP A 180 -6.44 -14.81 4.08
CA ASP A 180 -5.93 -15.95 3.31
C ASP A 180 -7.05 -16.64 2.49
N ASP A 181 -8.05 -15.85 2.08
CA ASP A 181 -9.17 -16.29 1.25
C ASP A 181 -8.72 -16.52 -0.20
N ALA A 182 -9.06 -17.68 -0.76
CA ALA A 182 -8.76 -18.08 -2.14
C ALA A 182 -9.65 -17.39 -3.18
N ALA A 183 -10.75 -16.75 -2.78
CA ALA A 183 -11.72 -16.13 -3.68
C ALA A 183 -12.34 -14.84 -3.09
N ALA A 184 -11.50 -13.95 -2.55
CA ALA A 184 -11.95 -12.65 -2.04
C ALA A 184 -12.40 -11.72 -3.18
N LEU A 185 -13.31 -10.78 -2.88
CA LEU A 185 -13.62 -9.67 -3.80
C LEU A 185 -12.35 -8.84 -4.08
N ASN A 186 -12.19 -8.36 -5.32
CA ASN A 186 -11.08 -7.48 -5.65
C ASN A 186 -11.40 -6.03 -5.24
N GLY A 187 -10.49 -5.39 -4.51
CA GLY A 187 -10.75 -4.13 -3.82
C GLY A 187 -9.66 -3.78 -2.82
N ASP A 188 -9.78 -2.62 -2.21
CA ASP A 188 -8.85 -2.15 -1.17
C ASP A 188 -9.17 -2.81 0.17
N PHE A 189 -8.47 -2.47 1.26
CA PHE A 189 -8.91 -2.80 2.61
C PHE A 189 -9.27 -1.52 3.35
N ALA A 190 -10.43 -1.48 4.02
CA ALA A 190 -10.86 -0.33 4.81
C ALA A 190 -11.39 -0.73 6.19
N ILE A 191 -11.21 0.17 7.16
CA ILE A 191 -11.82 0.09 8.50
C ILE A 191 -12.28 1.50 8.90
N THR A 192 -13.42 1.61 9.59
CA THR A 192 -13.83 2.91 10.16
C THR A 192 -12.97 3.27 11.37
N LEU A 193 -12.89 4.55 11.73
CA LEU A 193 -12.22 4.97 12.95
C LEU A 193 -12.93 4.46 14.21
N ASP A 194 -14.24 4.21 14.16
CA ASP A 194 -15.00 3.67 15.30
C ASP A 194 -14.74 2.17 15.48
N ASP A 195 -14.75 1.37 14.40
CA ASP A 195 -14.31 -0.03 14.45
C ASP A 195 -12.87 -0.15 14.94
N LEU A 196 -11.98 0.75 14.51
CA LEU A 196 -10.60 0.83 14.99
C LEU A 196 -10.52 1.19 16.49
N ARG A 197 -11.41 2.05 17.01
CA ARG A 197 -11.50 2.39 18.45
C ARG A 197 -11.98 1.22 19.29
N GLU A 198 -12.92 0.45 18.76
CA GLU A 198 -13.54 -0.69 19.44
C GLU A 198 -12.73 -2.00 19.32
N GLU A 199 -11.67 -2.01 18.50
CA GLU A 199 -10.91 -3.20 18.09
C GLU A 199 -11.75 -4.21 17.27
N ASN A 200 -12.80 -3.74 16.59
CA ASN A 200 -13.66 -4.54 15.74
C ASN A 200 -12.98 -4.91 14.41
N LEU A 201 -12.20 -5.99 14.43
CA LEU A 201 -11.54 -6.52 13.23
C LEU A 201 -12.52 -7.06 12.17
N ASP A 202 -13.79 -7.31 12.51
CA ASP A 202 -14.83 -7.68 11.55
C ASP A 202 -15.40 -6.48 10.79
N GLY A 203 -15.13 -5.25 11.26
CA GLY A 203 -15.34 -4.02 10.49
C GLY A 203 -14.36 -3.84 9.31
N ILE A 204 -13.31 -4.66 9.22
CA ILE A 204 -12.40 -4.65 8.07
C ILE A 204 -13.07 -5.29 6.85
N HIS A 205 -13.37 -4.47 5.85
CA HIS A 205 -14.04 -4.84 4.60
C HIS A 205 -13.20 -4.47 3.38
N ARG A 206 -13.62 -4.93 2.18
CA ARG A 206 -12.93 -4.69 0.90
C ARG A 206 -13.77 -3.84 -0.05
N PRO A 207 -13.73 -2.49 0.05
CA PRO A 207 -14.46 -1.61 -0.86
C PRO A 207 -13.78 -1.52 -2.23
N PRO A 208 -14.53 -1.19 -3.30
CA PRO A 208 -13.94 -0.85 -4.59
C PRO A 208 -13.24 0.51 -4.53
N PRO A 209 -12.22 0.77 -5.38
CA PRO A 209 -11.39 1.98 -5.31
C PRO A 209 -12.15 3.30 -5.32
N ALA A 210 -13.17 3.42 -6.16
CA ALA A 210 -13.92 4.65 -6.35
C ALA A 210 -14.82 5.05 -5.15
N ASP A 211 -14.91 4.18 -4.13
CA ASP A 211 -15.64 4.41 -2.87
C ASP A 211 -14.71 4.84 -1.71
N THR A 212 -13.42 5.07 -2.00
CA THR A 212 -12.39 5.47 -1.03
C THR A 212 -12.09 6.98 -1.01
N ALA A 213 -12.75 7.74 -1.89
CA ALA A 213 -12.52 9.17 -2.12
C ALA A 213 -13.80 10.02 -1.98
N ARG A 214 -14.76 9.59 -1.14
CA ARG A 214 -16.07 10.22 -0.93
C ARG A 214 -16.37 10.47 0.54
#